data_AF-A0A9E5LSX9-F1
#
_entry.id   AF-A0A9E5LSX9-F1
#
_cell.length_a   1.000
_cell.length_b   1.000
_cell.length_c   1.000
_cell.angle_alpha   90.00
_cell.angle_beta   90.00
_cell.angle_gamma   90.00
#
_symmetry.space_group_name_H-M   'P 1'
#
loop_
_entity.id
_entity.type
_entity.pdbx_description
1 polymer ?
#
loop_
_entity_poly.entity_id
_entity_poly.type
_entity_poly.pdbx_seq_one_letter_code
_entity_poly.pdbx_strand_id
1 'polypeptide(L)'
;MTMLCTRYKRLLLSGTALLALTACVPTTPQWDAQFGQSVRLTQQQQIIDPTAGGDEPVNGIDGASGREAIVRYRSSFKEPAPASSAFTIGVSR
;
A
#
# COMPACT_ATOMS: atom_id res chain seq x y z
N MET A 1 -39.89 -46.13 34.06
CA MET A 1 -38.86 -45.41 34.84
C MET A 1 -37.42 -45.72 34.40
N THR A 2 -37.10 -46.97 34.02
CA THR A 2 -35.75 -47.38 33.56
C THR A 2 -35.32 -46.75 32.23
N MET A 3 -36.22 -46.63 31.25
CA MET A 3 -35.92 -46.03 29.93
C MET A 3 -35.49 -44.55 29.98
N LEU A 4 -36.04 -43.76 30.91
CA LEU A 4 -35.73 -42.33 31.06
C LEU A 4 -34.31 -42.12 31.60
N CYS A 5 -33.88 -42.99 32.52
CA CYS A 5 -32.54 -42.98 33.09
C CYS A 5 -31.47 -43.42 32.07
N THR A 6 -31.79 -44.40 31.20
CA THR A 6 -30.89 -44.82 30.11
C THR A 6 -30.71 -43.74 29.04
N ARG A 7 -31.78 -43.00 28.70
CA ARG A 7 -31.69 -41.87 27.76
C ARG A 7 -30.88 -40.70 28.32
N TYR A 8 -31.04 -40.38 29.60
CA TYR A 8 -30.27 -39.34 30.28
C TYR A 8 -28.76 -39.68 30.34
N LYS A 9 -28.41 -40.94 30.63
CA LYS A 9 -27.02 -41.42 30.58
C LYS A 9 -26.42 -41.34 29.18
N ARG A 10 -27.18 -41.70 28.13
CA ARG A 10 -26.72 -41.60 26.73
C ARG A 10 -26.48 -40.14 26.32
N LEU A 11 -27.36 -39.22 26.73
CA LEU A 11 -27.21 -37.78 26.47
C LEU A 11 -25.96 -37.20 27.16
N LEU A 12 -25.73 -37.59 28.42
CA LEU A 12 -24.54 -37.18 29.17
C LEU A 12 -23.26 -37.71 28.53
N LEU A 13 -23.25 -38.97 28.10
CA LEU A 13 -22.08 -39.60 27.46
C LEU A 13 -21.75 -38.98 26.10
N SER A 14 -22.77 -38.61 25.30
CA SER A 14 -22.54 -37.92 24.03
C SER A 14 -22.07 -36.48 24.24
N GLY A 15 -22.60 -35.79 25.26
CA GLY A 15 -22.19 -34.43 25.60
C GLY A 15 -20.72 -34.37 26.01
N THR A 16 -20.28 -35.24 26.93
CA THR A 16 -18.87 -35.28 27.37
C THR A 16 -17.91 -35.67 26.24
N ALA A 17 -18.32 -36.57 25.34
CA ALA A 17 -17.52 -36.92 24.16
C ALA A 17 -17.32 -35.72 23.22
N LEU A 18 -18.36 -34.92 22.97
CA LEU A 18 -18.27 -33.72 22.13
C LEU A 18 -17.37 -32.64 22.74
N LEU A 19 -17.47 -32.40 24.05
CA LEU A 19 -16.60 -31.46 24.77
C LEU A 19 -15.13 -31.91 24.77
N ALA A 20 -14.88 -33.22 24.90
CA ALA A 20 -13.52 -33.77 24.85
C ALA A 20 -12.87 -33.59 23.46
N LEU A 21 -13.65 -33.67 22.38
CA LEU A 21 -13.16 -33.42 21.01
C LEU A 21 -12.73 -31.97 20.79
N THR A 22 -13.39 -31.00 21.43
CA THR A 22 -13.06 -29.57 21.27
C THR A 22 -11.98 -29.08 22.25
N ALA A 23 -11.68 -29.85 23.30
CA ALA A 23 -10.75 -29.44 24.35
C ALA A 23 -9.28 -29.30 23.88
N CYS A 24 -8.93 -29.96 22.77
CA CYS A 24 -7.58 -29.90 22.21
C CYS A 24 -7.44 -28.89 21.06
N VAL A 25 -8.48 -28.11 20.75
CA VAL A 25 -8.35 -27.05 19.74
C VAL A 25 -7.55 -25.90 20.35
N PRO A 26 -6.33 -25.62 19.86
CA PRO A 26 -5.58 -24.47 20.34
C PRO A 26 -6.34 -23.20 19.94
N THR A 27 -6.76 -22.42 20.93
CA THR A 27 -7.31 -21.09 20.69
C THR A 27 -6.16 -20.11 20.52
N THR A 28 -6.20 -19.29 19.47
CA THR A 28 -5.13 -18.35 19.12
C THR A 28 -5.59 -16.89 19.19
N PRO A 29 -6.29 -16.44 20.25
CA PRO A 29 -6.95 -15.13 20.26
C PRO A 29 -5.97 -13.96 20.08
N GLN A 30 -4.74 -14.09 20.60
CA GLN A 30 -3.70 -13.05 20.43
C GLN A 30 -3.16 -13.02 19.00
N TRP A 31 -2.90 -14.17 18.40
CA TRP A 31 -2.38 -14.27 17.02
C TRP A 31 -3.41 -13.82 16.00
N ASP A 32 -4.67 -14.21 16.18
CA ASP A 32 -5.77 -13.83 15.28
C ASP A 32 -6.01 -12.31 15.33
N ALA A 33 -5.89 -11.70 16.52
CA ALA A 33 -6.00 -10.25 16.69
C ALA A 33 -4.85 -9.48 16.03
N GLN A 34 -3.65 -10.07 15.96
CA GLN A 34 -2.45 -9.43 15.43
C GLN A 34 -2.16 -9.80 13.96
N PHE A 35 -3.01 -10.60 13.32
CA PHE A 35 -2.79 -11.09 11.98
C PHE A 35 -2.62 -9.93 10.97
N GLY A 36 -1.47 -9.90 10.28
CA GLY A 36 -1.12 -8.87 9.31
C GLY A 36 -0.65 -7.54 9.91
N GLN A 37 -0.46 -7.43 11.23
CA GLN A 37 0.03 -6.21 11.87
C GLN A 37 1.41 -5.79 11.34
N SER A 38 2.32 -6.73 11.10
CA SER A 38 3.65 -6.46 10.54
C SER A 38 3.57 -5.80 9.16
N VAL A 39 2.72 -6.30 8.27
CA VAL A 39 2.54 -5.75 6.92
C VAL A 39 1.97 -4.33 6.98
N ARG A 40 0.95 -4.10 7.83
CA ARG A 40 0.38 -2.76 8.01
C ARG A 40 1.39 -1.77 8.57
N LEU A 41 2.23 -2.20 9.52
CA LEU A 41 3.31 -1.38 10.06
C LEU A 41 4.36 -1.05 8.99
N THR A 42 4.82 -2.05 8.22
CA THR A 42 5.77 -1.80 7.11
C THR A 42 5.16 -0.89 6.05
N GLN A 43 3.89 -1.07 5.70
CA GLN A 43 3.20 -0.21 4.77
C GLN A 43 3.16 1.24 5.27
N GLN A 44 2.82 1.46 6.55
CA GLN A 44 2.85 2.79 7.15
C GLN A 44 4.24 3.43 7.13
N GLN A 45 5.30 2.63 7.31
CA GLN A 45 6.69 3.09 7.20
C GLN A 45 7.11 3.43 5.76
N GLN A 46 6.42 2.90 4.75
CA GLN A 46 6.68 3.17 3.33
C GLN A 46 5.92 4.40 2.81
N ILE A 47 4.97 4.93 3.58
CA ILE A 47 4.25 6.15 3.21
C ILE A 47 5.15 7.36 3.49
N ILE A 48 5.62 8.01 2.41
CA ILE A 48 6.49 9.20 2.49
C ILE A 48 5.72 10.41 3.04
N ASP A 49 4.48 10.60 2.58
CA ASP A 49 3.59 11.66 3.03
C ASP A 49 2.15 11.12 3.10
N PRO A 50 1.60 10.91 4.31
CA PRO A 50 0.22 10.42 4.48
C PRO A 50 -0.84 11.47 4.14
N THR A 51 -0.45 12.73 3.99
CA THR A 51 -1.31 13.87 3.64
C THR A 51 -1.15 14.33 2.19
N ALA A 52 -0.39 13.60 1.37
CA ALA A 52 -0.17 13.92 -0.03
C ALA A 52 -1.52 14.05 -0.78
N GLY A 53 -1.74 15.22 -1.41
CA GLY A 53 -2.97 15.52 -2.16
C GLY A 53 -4.07 16.22 -1.37
N GLY A 54 -3.75 16.83 -0.22
CA GLY A 54 -4.63 17.77 0.48
C GLY A 54 -4.94 19.04 -0.34
N ASP A 55 -5.59 20.02 0.29
CA ASP A 55 -6.10 21.23 -0.38
C ASP A 55 -5.00 22.24 -0.79
N GLU A 56 -3.74 21.98 -0.44
CA GLU A 56 -2.62 22.84 -0.82
C GLU A 56 -2.42 22.84 -2.35
N PRO A 57 -2.28 24.02 -2.99
CA PRO A 57 -2.00 24.08 -4.41
C PRO A 57 -0.69 23.35 -4.70
N VAL A 58 -0.72 22.41 -5.64
CA VAL A 58 0.49 21.73 -6.08
C VAL A 58 1.41 22.77 -6.71
N ASN A 59 2.53 23.07 -6.04
CA ASN A 59 3.62 23.88 -6.60
C ASN A 59 4.33 23.07 -7.69
N GLY A 60 3.70 22.99 -8.86
CA GLY A 60 4.15 22.24 -10.03
C GLY A 60 3.99 23.04 -11.30
N ILE A 61 4.43 22.45 -12.41
CA ILE A 61 4.18 22.99 -13.76
C ILE A 61 2.74 22.65 -14.16
N ASP A 62 2.03 23.58 -14.80
CA ASP A 62 0.72 23.27 -15.37
C ASP A 62 0.85 22.22 -16.48
N GLY A 63 -0.25 21.50 -16.77
CA GLY A 63 -0.21 20.40 -17.73
C GLY A 63 0.19 20.81 -19.15
N ALA A 64 -0.14 22.04 -19.58
CA ALA A 64 0.20 22.50 -20.92
C ALA A 64 1.69 22.84 -21.02
N SER A 65 2.23 23.57 -20.05
CA SER A 65 3.67 23.87 -19.96
C SER A 65 4.49 22.60 -19.77
N GLY A 66 4.00 21.63 -18.99
CA GLY A 66 4.63 20.32 -18.83
C GLY A 66 4.71 19.55 -20.14
N ARG A 67 3.63 19.55 -20.94
CA ARG A 67 3.62 18.95 -22.28
C ARG A 67 4.66 19.62 -23.19
N GLU A 68 4.69 20.95 -23.24
CA GLU A 68 5.64 21.67 -24.09
C GLU A 68 7.09 21.49 -23.66
N ALA A 69 7.37 21.40 -22.34
CA ALA A 69 8.70 21.08 -21.84
C ALA A 69 9.20 19.73 -22.37
N ILE A 70 8.34 18.70 -22.36
CA ILE A 70 8.68 17.37 -22.90
C ILE A 70 8.84 17.41 -24.44
N VAL A 71 8.00 18.16 -25.14
CA VAL A 71 8.14 18.35 -26.60
C VAL A 71 9.48 18.99 -26.92
N ARG A 72 9.82 20.12 -26.28
CA ARG A 72 11.09 20.82 -26.50
C ARG A 72 12.29 19.94 -26.17
N TYR A 73 12.23 19.19 -25.07
CA TYR A 73 13.27 18.23 -24.70
C TYR A 73 13.47 17.17 -25.79
N ARG A 74 12.39 16.61 -26.35
CA ARG A 74 12.52 15.62 -27.44
C ARG A 74 13.04 16.25 -28.73
N SER A 75 12.61 17.46 -29.05
CA SER A 75 13.04 18.17 -30.26
C SER A 75 14.51 18.56 -30.22
N SER A 76 15.06 18.91 -29.05
CA SER A 76 16.47 19.28 -28.94
C SER A 76 17.46 18.16 -29.31
N PHE A 77 17.03 16.91 -29.28
CA PHE A 77 17.86 15.78 -29.75
C PHE A 77 17.72 15.51 -31.26
N LYS A 78 16.75 16.14 -31.92
CA LYS A 78 16.54 16.07 -33.38
C LYS A 78 17.18 17.26 -34.10
N GLU A 79 17.28 18.39 -33.41
CA GLU A 79 17.79 19.64 -33.98
C GLU A 79 19.33 19.64 -34.01
N PRO A 80 19.96 19.95 -35.15
CA PRO A 80 21.40 20.18 -35.21
C PRO A 80 21.80 21.28 -34.23
N ALA A 81 22.97 21.15 -33.59
CA ALA A 81 23.45 22.16 -32.65
C ALA A 81 23.42 23.54 -33.33
N PRO A 82 22.80 24.56 -32.70
CA PRO A 82 22.70 25.89 -33.30
C PRO A 82 24.11 26.39 -33.58
N ALA A 83 24.34 26.87 -34.81
CA ALA A 83 25.63 27.42 -35.19
C ALA A 83 26.00 28.52 -34.20
N SER A 84 27.15 28.37 -33.52
CA SER A 84 27.63 29.38 -32.59
C SER A 84 27.80 30.70 -33.35
N SER A 85 26.95 31.68 -33.06
CA SER A 85 27.11 33.02 -33.62
C SER A 85 28.42 33.58 -33.09
N ALA A 86 29.46 33.62 -33.93
CA ALA A 86 30.72 34.25 -33.58
C ALA A 86 30.44 35.74 -33.31
N PHE A 87 30.43 36.12 -32.04
CA PHE A 87 30.28 37.50 -31.63
C PHE A 87 31.59 38.23 -31.90
N THR A 88 31.74 38.83 -33.09
CA THR A 88 32.89 39.68 -33.39
C THR A 88 32.67 41.04 -32.74
N ILE A 89 33.26 41.26 -31.56
CA ILE A 89 33.40 42.60 -30.98
C ILE A 89 34.44 43.35 -31.81
N GLY A 90 33.98 44.22 -32.71
CA GLY A 90 34.84 45.15 -33.43
C GLY A 90 35.27 46.29 -32.52
N VAL A 91 36.48 46.22 -31.96
CA VAL A 91 37.15 47.42 -31.40
C VAL A 91 37.98 48.05 -32.52
N SER A 92 37.41 49.03 -33.22
CA SER A 92 38.19 49.96 -34.05
C SER A 92 38.73 51.09 -33.17
N ARG A 93 40.02 51.37 -33.30
CA ARG A 93 40.75 52.48 -32.64
C ARG A 93 40.26 53.85 -33.09
#